data_AF-A0A815P513-F1
#
_entry.id   AF-A0A815P513-F1
#
_cell.length_a   1.000
_cell.length_b   1.000
_cell.length_c   1.000
_cell.angle_alpha   90.00
_cell.angle_beta   90.00
_cell.angle_gamma   90.00
#
_symmetry.space_group_name_H-M   'P 1'
#
loop_
_entity.id
_entity.type
_entity.pdbx_description
1 polymer ?
#
loop_
_entity_poly.entity_id
_entity_poly.type
_entity_poly.pdbx_seq_one_letter_code
_entity_poly.pdbx_strand_id
1 'polypeptide(L)'
;LHVIDCRYPYEYDGGHISIAKNFFTRPQVYQEYFRSPIKLNDPSKRIVFVFHCEFSSERAPSLLRYMRSEDRNIHAHNYPALHYPELYLLEGGYKALFEHSTEFCTPNFYRTMLDEQFQEQCRQFRSFSKQSEKFTCLKEDVSDVIETIQTNSRRTRTTLRSSLSLCFTSTSLENQIDFS
;
A
#
# COMPACT_ATOMS: atom_id res chain seq x y z
N LEU A 1 9.86 6.59 11.81
CA LEU A 1 10.36 5.48 10.97
C LEU A 1 9.19 4.56 10.69
N HIS A 2 9.00 4.20 9.42
CA HIS A 2 8.00 3.25 8.96
C HIS A 2 8.70 2.16 8.16
N VAL A 3 8.65 0.92 8.65
CA VAL A 3 9.19 -0.23 7.93
C VAL A 3 8.04 -0.90 7.19
N ILE A 4 8.16 -1.04 5.88
CA ILE A 4 7.12 -1.57 5.01
C ILE A 4 7.60 -2.91 4.46
N ASP A 5 6.92 -3.98 4.89
CA ASP A 5 7.12 -5.32 4.35
C ASP A 5 6.18 -5.54 3.15
N CYS A 6 6.76 -5.61 1.96
CA CYS A 6 6.05 -5.79 0.70
C CYS A 6 5.82 -7.27 0.33
N ARG A 7 6.15 -8.21 1.22
CA ARG A 7 5.90 -9.65 1.00
C ARG A 7 4.41 -9.98 1.14
N TYR A 8 4.00 -11.16 0.67
CA TYR A 8 2.63 -11.60 0.87
C TYR A 8 2.32 -11.88 2.35
N PRO A 9 1.06 -11.79 2.77
CA PRO A 9 0.69 -11.94 4.18
C PRO A 9 1.21 -13.22 4.83
N TYR A 10 1.17 -14.36 4.13
CA TYR A 10 1.66 -15.62 4.69
C TYR A 10 3.18 -15.62 4.95
N GLU A 11 3.97 -14.91 4.14
CA GLU A 11 5.42 -14.74 4.36
C GLU A 11 5.67 -13.86 5.58
N TYR A 12 4.89 -12.79 5.73
CA TYR A 12 4.95 -11.87 6.86
C TYR A 12 4.55 -12.55 8.17
N ASP A 13 3.44 -13.28 8.18
CA ASP A 13 2.95 -14.04 9.34
C ASP A 13 3.93 -15.14 9.75
N GLY A 14 4.67 -15.67 8.77
CA GLY A 14 5.78 -16.60 8.98
C GLY A 14 7.05 -15.95 9.53
N GLY A 15 7.03 -14.67 9.89
CA GLY A 15 8.17 -13.95 10.46
C GLY A 15 8.47 -12.68 9.70
N HIS A 16 8.50 -11.57 10.42
CA HIS A 16 8.73 -10.23 9.91
C HIS A 16 9.53 -9.39 10.92
N ILE A 17 10.03 -8.24 10.50
CA ILE A 17 10.70 -7.28 11.39
C ILE A 17 9.65 -6.73 12.37
N SER A 18 9.87 -6.74 13.68
CA SER A 18 8.84 -6.49 14.70
C SER A 18 8.09 -5.16 14.57
N ILE A 19 8.69 -4.14 13.97
CA ILE A 19 8.08 -2.81 13.76
C ILE A 19 7.49 -2.62 12.35
N ALA A 20 7.55 -3.65 11.50
CA ALA A 20 7.09 -3.56 10.12
C ALA A 20 5.55 -3.59 10.02
N LYS A 21 5.03 -2.93 8.99
CA LYS A 21 3.64 -3.09 8.55
C LYS A 21 3.62 -3.84 7.22
N ASN A 22 2.71 -4.79 7.06
CA ASN A 22 2.56 -5.54 5.81
C ASN A 22 1.69 -4.77 4.79
N PHE A 23 2.29 -4.35 3.69
CA PHE A 23 1.59 -3.77 2.55
C PHE A 23 2.11 -4.37 1.25
N PHE A 24 1.36 -5.32 0.70
CA PHE A 24 1.74 -6.05 -0.51
C PHE A 24 1.08 -5.50 -1.79
N THR A 25 0.23 -4.48 -1.67
CA THR A 25 -0.45 -3.84 -2.80
C THR A 25 -0.39 -2.30 -2.73
N ARG A 26 -0.43 -1.68 -3.91
CA ARG A 26 -0.47 -0.22 -4.06
C ARG A 26 -1.67 0.45 -3.35
N PRO A 27 -2.92 -0.08 -3.46
CA PRO A 27 -4.06 0.53 -2.78
C PRO A 27 -3.93 0.58 -1.26
N GLN A 28 -3.27 -0.41 -0.62
CA GLN A 28 -3.04 -0.38 0.82
C GLN A 28 -2.14 0.80 1.22
N VAL A 29 -1.04 1.02 0.48
CA VAL A 29 -0.14 2.16 0.69
C VAL A 29 -0.88 3.48 0.47
N TYR A 30 -1.67 3.58 -0.59
CA TYR A 30 -2.48 4.78 -0.86
C TYR A 30 -3.43 5.10 0.28
N GLN A 31 -4.19 4.10 0.71
CA GLN A 31 -5.18 4.25 1.76
C GLN A 31 -4.55 4.68 3.09
N GLU A 32 -3.39 4.12 3.45
CA GLU A 32 -2.71 4.42 4.71
C GLU A 32 -2.02 5.79 4.67
N TYR A 33 -1.29 6.11 3.59
CA TYR A 33 -0.34 7.23 3.59
C TYR A 33 -0.74 8.42 2.72
N PHE A 34 -1.67 8.27 1.77
CA PHE A 34 -2.06 9.37 0.88
C PHE A 34 -3.49 9.84 1.09
N ARG A 35 -4.40 8.96 1.53
CA ARG A 35 -5.76 9.38 1.90
C ARG A 35 -5.79 10.32 3.09
N SER A 36 -4.90 10.11 4.06
CA SER A 36 -4.69 11.02 5.19
C SER A 36 -3.19 11.11 5.49
N PRO A 37 -2.47 12.05 4.84
CA PRO A 37 -1.03 12.18 5.00
C PRO A 37 -0.60 12.37 6.46
N ILE A 38 0.54 11.79 6.81
CA ILE A 38 1.10 11.92 8.16
C ILE A 38 1.50 13.38 8.39
N LYS A 39 1.00 13.97 9.47
CA LYS A 39 1.38 15.32 9.91
C LYS A 39 2.37 15.22 11.05
N LEU A 40 3.53 15.86 10.89
CA LEU A 40 4.45 16.07 12.01
C LEU A 40 4.04 17.32 12.77
N ASN A 41 3.82 17.18 14.08
CA ASN A 41 3.58 18.33 14.96
C ASN A 41 4.89 19.03 15.34
N ASP A 42 6.02 18.35 15.17
CA ASP A 42 7.35 18.80 15.56
C ASP A 42 8.22 18.94 14.30
N PRO A 43 8.65 20.17 13.93
CA PRO A 43 9.44 20.44 12.73
C PRO A 43 10.86 19.86 12.78
N SER A 44 11.36 19.44 13.95
CA SER A 44 12.65 18.78 14.08
C SER A 44 12.63 17.31 13.67
N LYS A 45 11.43 16.71 13.61
CA LYS A 45 11.26 15.29 13.26
C LYS A 45 11.21 15.09 11.75
N ARG A 46 11.51 13.87 11.33
CA ARG A 46 11.48 13.43 9.93
C ARG A 46 10.65 12.17 9.82
N ILE A 47 9.87 12.06 8.75
CA ILE A 47 9.19 10.82 8.39
C ILE A 47 10.10 10.05 7.44
N VAL A 48 10.46 8.84 7.83
CA VAL A 48 11.37 7.95 7.09
C VAL A 48 10.66 6.67 6.78
N PHE A 49 10.72 6.23 5.52
CA PHE A 49 10.23 4.93 5.09
C PHE A 49 11.37 4.02 4.67
N VAL A 50 11.30 2.77 5.10
CA VAL A 50 12.21 1.70 4.69
C VAL A 50 11.36 0.58 4.10
N PHE A 51 11.54 0.32 2.81
CA PHE A 51 10.85 -0.75 2.09
C PHE A 51 11.72 -2.00 2.04
N HIS A 52 11.09 -3.17 2.17
CA HIS A 52 11.77 -4.44 1.92
C HIS A 52 10.80 -5.50 1.43
N CYS A 53 11.34 -6.56 0.81
CA CYS A 53 10.57 -7.79 0.59
C CYS A 53 11.44 -8.99 0.99
N GLU A 54 11.32 -10.14 0.34
CA GLU A 54 12.18 -11.31 0.63
C GLU A 54 13.65 -11.00 0.33
N PHE A 55 13.93 -10.52 -0.88
CA PHE A 55 15.28 -10.17 -1.36
C PHE A 55 15.45 -8.67 -1.70
N SER A 56 14.39 -7.87 -1.54
CA SER A 56 14.32 -6.46 -1.96
C SER A 56 14.66 -6.17 -3.43
N SER A 57 14.55 -7.14 -4.34
CA SER A 57 14.87 -6.98 -5.76
C SER A 57 13.72 -6.44 -6.62
N GLU A 58 12.48 -6.89 -6.35
CA GLU A 58 11.34 -6.63 -7.25
C GLU A 58 10.17 -5.91 -6.54
N ARG A 59 9.53 -6.59 -5.59
CA ARG A 59 8.30 -6.11 -4.92
C ARG A 59 8.52 -4.78 -4.18
N ALA A 60 9.59 -4.69 -3.41
CA ALA A 60 9.91 -3.48 -2.63
C ALA A 60 10.31 -2.29 -3.51
N PRO A 61 11.24 -2.41 -4.49
CA PRO A 61 11.51 -1.32 -5.42
C PRO A 61 10.28 -0.88 -6.22
N SER A 62 9.40 -1.80 -6.62
CA SER A 62 8.15 -1.46 -7.31
C SER A 62 7.25 -0.57 -6.44
N LEU A 63 7.03 -0.97 -5.18
CA LEU A 63 6.16 -0.21 -4.26
C LEU A 63 6.77 1.13 -3.83
N LEU A 64 8.09 1.20 -3.64
CA LEU A 64 8.81 2.44 -3.35
C LEU A 64 8.67 3.44 -4.51
N ARG A 65 8.85 2.99 -5.75
CA ARG A 65 8.65 3.85 -6.94
C ARG A 65 7.22 4.33 -7.03
N TYR A 66 6.25 3.46 -6.78
CA TYR A 66 4.84 3.84 -6.72
C TYR A 66 4.61 4.95 -5.67
N MET A 67 5.09 4.77 -4.44
CA MET A 67 4.95 5.78 -3.39
C MET A 67 5.52 7.14 -3.79
N ARG A 68 6.71 7.16 -4.42
CA ARG A 68 7.30 8.42 -4.90
C ARG A 68 6.50 9.03 -6.05
N SER A 69 5.96 8.21 -6.95
CA SER A 69 5.12 8.66 -8.06
C SER A 69 3.85 9.35 -7.54
N GLU A 70 3.12 8.70 -6.62
CA GLU A 70 1.91 9.27 -6.03
C GLU A 70 2.18 10.59 -5.30
N ASP A 71 3.25 10.64 -4.50
CA ASP A 71 3.63 11.86 -3.78
C ASP A 71 3.95 13.01 -4.75
N ARG A 72 4.60 12.70 -5.88
CA ARG A 72 4.88 13.68 -6.94
C ARG A 72 3.63 14.11 -7.69
N ASN A 73 2.70 13.19 -7.97
CA ASN A 73 1.44 13.49 -8.64
C ASN A 73 0.61 14.46 -7.80
N ILE A 74 0.49 14.23 -6.49
CA ILE A 74 -0.23 15.12 -5.56
C ILE A 74 0.43 16.51 -5.49
N HIS A 75 1.76 16.59 -5.61
CA HIS A 75 2.52 17.84 -5.58
C HIS A 75 2.89 18.39 -6.96
N ALA A 76 2.20 17.98 -8.04
CA ALA A 76 2.56 18.36 -9.41
C ALA A 76 2.67 19.88 -9.61
N HIS A 77 1.77 20.65 -8.98
CA HIS A 77 1.75 22.12 -9.06
C HIS A 77 2.70 22.83 -8.07
N ASN A 78 3.33 22.11 -7.15
CA ASN A 78 4.19 22.67 -6.10
C ASN A 78 5.56 21.98 -6.04
N TYR A 79 6.14 21.69 -7.21
CA TYR A 79 7.49 21.15 -7.28
C TYR A 79 8.50 22.12 -6.62
N PRO A 80 9.43 21.67 -5.77
CA PRO A 80 9.84 20.28 -5.51
C PRO A 80 9.24 19.63 -4.25
N ALA A 81 8.12 20.12 -3.71
CA ALA A 81 7.53 19.62 -2.46
C ALA A 81 7.19 18.11 -2.51
N LEU A 82 7.24 17.47 -1.33
CA LEU A 82 6.90 16.07 -1.07
C LEU A 82 6.35 15.94 0.35
N HIS A 83 5.41 15.02 0.56
CA HIS A 83 5.07 14.55 1.90
C HIS A 83 6.18 13.66 2.48
N TYR A 84 6.79 12.82 1.63
CA TYR A 84 7.68 11.73 2.05
C TYR A 84 9.02 11.81 1.29
N PRO A 85 9.89 12.78 1.65
CA PRO A 85 11.18 12.97 0.98
C PRO A 85 12.17 11.83 1.24
N GLU A 86 12.11 11.18 2.41
CA GLU A 86 13.07 10.16 2.85
C GLU A 86 12.52 8.74 2.67
N LEU A 87 12.86 8.11 1.53
CA LEU A 87 12.50 6.73 1.19
C LEU A 87 13.78 5.90 0.98
N TYR A 88 13.84 4.74 1.62
CA TYR A 88 14.99 3.82 1.56
C TYR A 88 14.54 2.39 1.23
N LEU A 89 15.48 1.60 0.73
CA LEU A 89 15.32 0.18 0.46
C LEU A 89 16.27 -0.60 1.38
N LEU A 90 15.77 -1.61 2.08
CA LEU A 90 16.62 -2.52 2.86
C LEU A 90 17.30 -3.50 1.91
N GLU A 91 18.61 -3.36 1.74
CA GLU A 91 19.42 -4.24 0.90
C GLU A 91 19.35 -5.70 1.38
N GLY A 92 19.26 -6.65 0.46
CA GLY A 92 19.15 -8.08 0.76
C GLY A 92 17.81 -8.54 1.34
N GLY A 93 16.92 -7.61 1.70
CA GLY A 93 15.57 -7.90 2.16
C GLY A 93 15.50 -8.62 3.51
N TYR A 94 14.34 -9.21 3.79
CA TYR A 94 14.11 -9.93 5.04
C TYR A 94 15.03 -11.15 5.18
N LYS A 95 15.38 -11.82 4.08
CA LYS A 95 16.32 -12.96 4.12
C LYS A 95 17.66 -12.55 4.73
N ALA A 96 18.28 -11.50 4.19
CA ALA A 96 19.59 -11.05 4.67
C ALA A 96 19.51 -10.55 6.12
N LEU A 97 18.45 -9.82 6.48
CA LEU A 97 18.26 -9.36 7.85
C LEU A 97 18.09 -10.51 8.83
N PHE A 98 17.27 -11.51 8.49
CA PHE A 98 17.02 -12.67 9.33
C PHE A 98 18.30 -13.48 9.57
N GLU A 99 19.18 -13.61 8.56
CA GLU A 99 20.47 -14.30 8.70
C GLU A 99 21.43 -13.62 9.69
N HIS A 100 21.32 -12.30 9.87
CA HIS A 100 22.26 -11.52 10.69
C HIS A 100 21.70 -11.11 12.05
N SER A 101 20.39 -10.90 12.18
CA SER A 101 19.80 -10.24 13.35
C SER A 101 18.38 -10.74 13.64
N THR A 102 18.28 -12.00 14.03
CA THR A 102 17.01 -12.67 14.37
C THR A 102 16.26 -12.03 15.54
N GLU A 103 16.94 -11.28 16.40
CA GLU A 103 16.36 -10.64 17.58
C GLU A 103 15.33 -9.54 17.25
N PHE A 104 15.36 -9.01 16.03
CA PHE A 104 14.39 -8.02 15.55
C PHE A 104 13.22 -8.64 14.77
N CYS A 105 13.12 -9.98 14.76
CA CYS A 105 12.15 -10.72 13.97
C CYS A 105 11.07 -11.37 14.85
N THR A 106 9.82 -11.33 14.41
CA THR A 106 8.68 -11.91 15.13
C THR A 106 7.65 -12.48 14.15
N PRO A 107 7.25 -13.76 14.27
CA PRO A 107 8.00 -14.82 14.96
C PRO A 107 9.44 -14.93 14.45
N ASN A 108 10.34 -15.53 15.24
CA ASN A 108 11.71 -15.80 14.84
C ASN A 108 11.75 -16.98 13.86
N PHE A 109 11.18 -16.75 12.67
CA PHE A 109 11.12 -17.70 11.57
C PHE A 109 11.26 -16.94 10.25
N TYR A 110 11.63 -17.68 9.21
CA TYR A 110 11.71 -17.16 7.86
C TYR A 110 10.92 -18.06 6.92
N ARG A 111 9.72 -17.60 6.56
CA ARG A 111 8.91 -18.21 5.52
C ARG A 111 9.22 -17.59 4.16
N THR A 112 9.54 -18.44 3.19
CA THR A 112 9.82 -18.04 1.80
C THR A 112 8.53 -17.88 1.01
N MET A 113 8.61 -17.16 -0.11
CA MET A 113 7.46 -17.00 -1.01
C MET A 113 6.99 -18.34 -1.60
N LEU A 114 7.89 -19.31 -1.82
CA LEU A 114 7.60 -20.59 -2.46
C LEU A 114 7.44 -21.75 -1.46
N ASP A 115 7.10 -21.44 -0.20
CA ASP A 115 6.80 -22.45 0.81
C ASP A 115 5.73 -23.44 0.30
N GLU A 116 6.04 -24.74 0.41
CA GLU A 116 5.21 -25.83 -0.12
C GLU A 116 3.81 -25.84 0.49
N GLN A 117 3.67 -25.43 1.76
CA GLN A 117 2.38 -25.40 2.46
C GLN A 117 1.50 -24.23 1.99
N PHE A 118 2.06 -23.24 1.30
CA PHE A 118 1.42 -21.97 0.97
C PHE A 118 1.27 -21.72 -0.53
N GLN A 119 1.46 -22.73 -1.38
CA GLN A 119 1.39 -22.58 -2.84
C GLN A 119 0.06 -22.01 -3.34
N GLU A 120 -1.06 -22.40 -2.72
CA GLU A 120 -2.38 -21.89 -3.09
C GLU A 120 -2.55 -20.41 -2.72
N GLN A 121 -2.14 -20.01 -1.52
CA GLN A 121 -2.14 -18.61 -1.11
C GLN A 121 -1.20 -17.77 -1.99
N CYS A 122 -0.04 -18.31 -2.35
CA CYS A 122 0.88 -17.67 -3.30
C CYS A 122 0.20 -17.38 -4.65
N ARG A 123 -0.53 -18.36 -5.21
CA ARG A 123 -1.31 -18.18 -6.45
C ARG A 123 -2.37 -17.09 -6.29
N GLN A 124 -3.13 -17.12 -5.21
CA GLN A 124 -4.20 -16.16 -4.92
C GLN A 124 -3.67 -14.73 -4.77
N PHE A 125 -2.64 -14.52 -3.95
CA PHE A 125 -2.04 -13.20 -3.74
C PHE A 125 -1.36 -12.67 -5.00
N ARG A 126 -0.73 -13.53 -5.81
CA ARG A 126 -0.18 -13.13 -7.11
C ARG A 126 -1.26 -12.66 -8.08
N SER A 127 -2.40 -13.35 -8.13
CA SER A 127 -3.55 -12.94 -8.94
C SER A 127 -4.12 -11.61 -8.46
N PHE A 128 -4.35 -11.48 -7.15
CA PHE A 128 -4.89 -10.27 -6.53
C PHE A 128 -3.98 -9.05 -6.75
N SER A 129 -2.67 -9.21 -6.57
CA SER A 129 -1.70 -8.12 -6.77
C SER A 129 -1.78 -7.58 -8.20
N LYS A 130 -1.76 -8.47 -9.20
CA LYS A 130 -1.90 -8.10 -10.62
C LYS A 130 -3.22 -7.39 -10.93
N GLN A 131 -4.30 -7.79 -10.28
CA GLN A 131 -5.60 -7.15 -10.46
C GLN A 131 -5.63 -5.76 -9.81
N SER A 132 -5.07 -5.63 -8.61
CA SER A 132 -5.03 -4.39 -7.84
C SER A 132 -4.24 -3.27 -8.53
N GLU A 133 -3.19 -3.63 -9.29
CA GLU A 133 -2.39 -2.69 -10.09
C GLU A 133 -3.18 -2.09 -11.27
N LYS A 134 -4.15 -2.82 -11.82
CA LYS A 134 -4.98 -2.33 -12.93
C LYS A 134 -5.99 -1.27 -12.45
N PHE A 135 -6.54 -1.45 -11.25
CA PHE A 135 -7.50 -0.50 -10.68
C PHE A 135 -6.87 0.85 -10.32
N THR A 136 -5.56 0.92 -10.06
CA THR A 136 -4.88 2.20 -9.82
C THR A 136 -4.76 3.03 -11.10
N CYS A 137 -4.50 2.41 -12.26
CA CYS A 137 -4.40 3.12 -13.54
C CYS A 137 -5.77 3.62 -14.04
N LEU A 138 -6.85 2.86 -13.83
CA LEU A 138 -8.20 3.28 -14.23
C LEU A 138 -8.74 4.47 -13.42
N LYS A 139 -8.20 4.74 -12.23
CA LYS A 139 -8.57 5.94 -11.46
C LYS A 139 -7.97 7.21 -12.06
N GLU A 140 -6.80 7.12 -12.67
CA GLU A 140 -6.14 8.23 -13.37
C GLU A 140 -7.02 8.72 -14.54
N ASP A 141 -7.59 7.78 -15.31
CA ASP A 141 -8.52 8.10 -16.41
C ASP A 141 -9.84 8.74 -15.93
N VAL A 142 -10.35 8.33 -14.76
CA VAL A 142 -11.63 8.83 -14.24
C VAL A 142 -11.48 10.22 -13.59
N SER A 143 -10.34 10.55 -12.98
CA SER A 143 -10.07 11.90 -12.48
C SER A 143 -10.10 12.95 -13.59
N ASP A 144 -9.51 12.65 -14.75
CA ASP A 144 -9.50 13.54 -15.91
C ASP A 144 -10.91 13.72 -16.51
N VAL A 145 -11.73 12.65 -16.49
CA VAL A 145 -13.13 12.71 -16.92
C VAL A 145 -13.99 13.52 -15.94
N ILE A 146 -13.79 13.38 -14.63
CA ILE A 146 -14.53 14.13 -13.61
C ILE A 146 -14.18 15.63 -13.67
N GLU A 147 -12.91 15.98 -13.88
CA GLU A 147 -12.48 17.38 -14.04
C GLU A 147 -13.04 18.01 -15.34
N THR A 148 -13.14 17.21 -16.41
CA THR A 148 -13.78 17.61 -17.68
C THR A 148 -15.30 17.77 -17.56
N ILE A 149 -15.98 16.98 -16.71
CA ILE A 149 -17.42 17.13 -16.45
C ILE A 149 -17.70 18.35 -15.57
N GLN A 150 -16.85 18.64 -14.58
CA GLN A 150 -17.00 19.80 -13.70
C GLN A 150 -16.78 21.13 -14.44
N THR A 151 -15.86 21.18 -15.41
CA THR A 151 -15.62 22.38 -16.24
C THR A 151 -16.72 22.63 -17.28
N ASN A 152 -17.40 21.58 -17.78
CA ASN A 152 -18.48 21.70 -18.76
C ASN A 152 -19.89 21.88 -18.16
N SER A 153 -20.06 21.73 -16.84
CA SER A 153 -21.38 21.85 -16.18
C SER A 153 -21.97 23.27 -16.14
N ARG A 154 -21.31 24.28 -16.73
CA ARG A 154 -21.92 25.62 -16.94
C ARG A 154 -22.75 25.76 -18.21
N ARG A 155 -22.86 24.73 -19.07
CA ARG A 155 -23.78 24.77 -20.21
C ARG A 155 -24.52 23.44 -20.41
N THR A 156 -25.84 23.55 -20.25
CA THR A 156 -26.92 22.66 -20.73
C THR A 156 -27.37 21.48 -19.83
N ARG A 157 -28.63 21.60 -19.37
CA ARG A 157 -29.49 20.52 -18.86
C ARG A 157 -29.91 19.64 -20.04
N THR A 158 -29.62 18.34 -20.02
CA THR A 158 -30.56 17.26 -20.40
C THR A 158 -29.98 15.86 -20.21
N THR A 159 -30.78 15.02 -19.52
CA THR A 159 -30.89 13.55 -19.57
C THR A 159 -29.66 12.69 -19.90
N LEU A 160 -29.14 11.96 -18.91
CA LEU A 160 -28.54 10.64 -19.13
C LEU A 160 -28.82 9.73 -17.93
N ARG A 161 -29.40 8.57 -18.25
CA ARG A 161 -29.82 7.50 -17.37
C ARG A 161 -28.93 6.31 -17.73
N SER A 162 -28.05 5.85 -16.83
CA SER A 162 -27.73 4.42 -16.69
C SER A 162 -26.79 4.12 -15.51
N SER A 163 -27.26 3.19 -14.68
CA SER A 163 -26.51 2.15 -13.97
C SER A 163 -25.23 2.53 -13.21
N LEU A 164 -25.41 2.94 -11.96
CA LEU A 164 -24.49 2.60 -10.87
C LEU A 164 -25.31 1.83 -9.82
N SER A 165 -25.18 0.51 -9.83
CA SER A 165 -25.68 -0.37 -8.78
C SER A 165 -24.57 -1.34 -8.41
N LEU A 166 -24.39 -1.48 -7.09
CA LEU A 166 -23.59 -2.44 -6.32
C LEU A 166 -22.08 -2.14 -6.23
N CYS A 167 -21.43 -2.10 -5.06
CA CYS A 167 -21.88 -2.37 -3.69
C CYS A 167 -20.80 -1.81 -2.73
N PHE A 168 -21.18 -0.97 -1.76
CA PHE A 168 -20.41 -0.72 -0.54
C PHE A 168 -21.43 -0.47 0.57
N THR A 169 -22.13 -1.52 0.98
CA THR A 169 -22.80 -1.51 2.28
C THR A 169 -21.76 -1.82 3.33
N SER A 170 -21.44 -0.79 4.11
CA SER A 170 -20.81 -0.89 5.41
C SER A 170 -21.55 -1.91 6.28
N THR A 171 -20.89 -2.99 6.68
CA THR A 171 -21.28 -3.73 7.88
C THR A 171 -20.28 -3.43 8.98
N SER A 172 -20.62 -2.43 9.78
CA SER A 172 -20.24 -2.37 11.18
C SER A 172 -20.86 -3.58 11.88
N LEU A 173 -20.04 -4.42 12.50
CA LEU A 173 -20.49 -5.34 13.54
C LEU A 173 -19.67 -5.00 14.78
N GLU A 174 -20.29 -4.19 15.62
CA GLU A 174 -19.91 -3.98 17.00
C GLU A 174 -20.15 -5.26 17.80
N ASN A 175 -19.23 -5.49 18.74
CA ASN A 175 -19.26 -6.54 19.74
C ASN A 175 -20.48 -6.42 20.66
N GLN A 176 -21.21 -7.51 20.86
CA GLN A 176 -21.88 -7.85 22.12
C GLN A 176 -21.93 -9.38 22.25
N ILE A 177 -21.10 -9.93 23.13
CA ILE A 177 -21.41 -11.20 23.82
C ILE A 177 -21.12 -10.94 25.29
N ASP A 178 -22.20 -10.76 26.02
CA ASP A 178 -22.31 -10.89 27.46
C ASP A 178 -22.58 -12.36 27.77
N PHE A 179 -21.83 -12.95 28.70
CA PHE A 179 -22.21 -14.19 29.38
C PHE A 179 -21.58 -14.20 30.78
N SER A 180 -22.47 -14.00 31.76
CA SER A 180 -22.59 -14.70 33.05
C SER A 180 -21.43 -14.65 34.04
#